data_AF-A0A1I7AV40-F1
#
_entry.id   AF-A0A1I7AV40-F1
#
_cell.length_a   1.000
_cell.length_b   1.000
_cell.length_c   1.000
_cell.angle_alpha   90.00
_cell.angle_beta   90.00
_cell.angle_gamma   90.00
#
_symmetry.space_group_name_H-M   'P 1'
#
loop_
_entity.id
_entity.type
_entity.pdbx_description
1 polymer ?
#
loop_
_entity_poly.entity_id
_entity_poly.type
_entity_poly.pdbx_seq_one_letter_code
_entity_poly.pdbx_strand_id
1 'polypeptide(L)' 'MEYARTDVVVVGAGPASLTLSELLTRPGKNVTVVERQEDPTSAPQSVTLQPGTVDLLTKT' A
#
# COMPACT_ATOMS: atom_id res chain seq x y z
N MET A 1 6.64 0.69 -28.07
CA MET A 1 5.92 0.59 -26.79
C MET A 1 6.53 1.58 -25.84
N GLU A 2 5.71 2.35 -25.13
CA GLU A 2 6.17 3.23 -24.06
C GLU A 2 6.04 2.48 -22.73
N TYR A 3 7.09 2.49 -21.92
CA TYR A 3 7.09 1.83 -20.61
C TYR A 3 6.87 2.90 -19.54
N ALA A 4 5.91 2.66 -18.63
CA ALA A 4 5.74 3.52 -17.47
C ALA A 4 6.99 3.43 -16.59
N ARG A 5 7.52 4.59 -16.18
CA ARG A 5 8.70 4.66 -15.30
C ARG A 5 8.23 4.65 -13.84
N THR A 6 8.69 3.68 -13.08
CA THR A 6 8.43 3.55 -11.63
C THR A 6 9.71 3.09 -10.95
N ASP A 7 9.93 3.49 -9.70
CA ASP A 7 11.07 3.02 -8.91
C ASP A 7 10.78 1.65 -8.29
N VAL A 8 9.52 1.43 -7.89
CA VAL A 8 9.05 0.19 -7.25
C VAL A 8 7.70 -0.21 -7.84
N VAL A 9 7.51 -1.50 -8.06
CA VAL A 9 6.20 -2.12 -8.29
C VAL A 9 5.82 -2.95 -7.08
N VAL A 10 4.65 -2.69 -6.51
CA VAL A 10 4.08 -3.46 -5.41
C VAL A 10 2.90 -4.28 -5.95
N VAL A 11 2.91 -5.59 -5.70
CA VAL A 11 1.88 -6.51 -6.19
C VAL A 11 0.90 -6.83 -5.06
N GLY A 12 -0.39 -6.64 -5.32
CA GLY A 12 -1.50 -6.74 -4.38
C GLY A 12 -1.79 -5.43 -3.66
N ALA A 13 -3.07 -5.08 -3.49
CA ALA A 13 -3.53 -3.86 -2.81
C ALA A 13 -4.11 -4.15 -1.41
N GLY A 14 -3.53 -5.12 -0.69
CA GLY A 14 -3.88 -5.40 0.70
C GLY A 14 -3.22 -4.44 1.69
N PRO A 15 -3.58 -4.51 2.99
CA PRO A 15 -3.06 -3.61 4.03
C PRO A 15 -1.52 -3.56 4.10
N ALA A 16 -0.84 -4.69 3.94
CA ALA A 16 0.62 -4.75 3.96
C ALA A 16 1.23 -3.95 2.79
N SER A 17 0.73 -4.17 1.58
CA SER A 17 1.22 -3.51 0.36
C SER A 17 0.92 -2.02 0.33
N LEU A 18 -0.27 -1.60 0.77
CA LEU A 18 -0.63 -0.19 0.86
C LEU A 18 0.17 0.54 1.93
N THR A 19 0.42 -0.12 3.07
CA THR A 19 1.32 0.43 4.10
C THR A 19 2.74 0.59 3.56
N LEU A 20 3.28 -0.43 2.87
CA LEU A 20 4.60 -0.34 2.26
C LEU A 20 4.67 0.79 1.22
N SER A 21 3.63 0.91 0.38
CA SER A 21 3.57 1.93 -0.66
C SER A 21 3.62 3.33 -0.04
N GLU A 22 2.83 3.58 1.00
CA GLU A 22 2.85 4.83 1.77
C GLU A 22 4.22 5.12 2.40
N LEU A 23 4.88 4.12 2.97
CA LEU A 23 6.21 4.29 3.55
C LEU A 23 7.29 4.60 2.50
N LEU A 24 7.13 4.12 1.26
CA LEU A 24 8.05 4.36 0.16
C LEU A 24 7.76 5.68 -0.58
N THR A 25 6.50 6.13 -0.64
CA THR A 25 6.14 7.42 -1.25
C THR A 25 6.60 8.60 -0.40
N ARG A 26 6.58 8.48 0.93
CA ARG A 26 7.08 9.52 1.86
C ARG A 26 8.50 10.04 1.56
N PRO A 27 9.51 9.19 1.34
CA PRO A 27 10.85 9.64 0.91
C PRO A 27 10.94 9.98 -0.60
N GLY A 28 9.82 10.04 -1.32
CA GLY A 28 9.74 10.48 -2.71
C GLY A 28 9.94 9.39 -3.77
N LYS A 29 9.76 8.11 -3.43
CA LYS A 29 9.79 7.04 -4.45
C LYS A 29 8.51 7.06 -5.30
N ASN A 30 8.67 6.87 -6.59
CA ASN A 30 7.56 6.59 -7.48
C ASN A 30 7.17 5.10 -7.35
N VAL A 31 5.99 4.86 -6.80
CA VAL A 31 5.48 3.52 -6.49
C VAL A 31 4.25 3.25 -7.33
N THR A 32 4.26 2.14 -8.07
CA THR A 32 3.09 1.62 -8.78
C THR A 32 2.56 0.40 -8.04
N VAL A 33 1.29 0.44 -7.63
CA VAL A 33 0.59 -0.72 -7.06
C VAL A 33 -0.23 -1.39 -8.15
N VAL A 34 -0.15 -2.70 -8.25
CA VAL A 34 -0.99 -3.50 -9.16
C VAL A 34 -1.84 -4.48 -8.36
N GLU A 35 -3.13 -4.52 -8.64
CA GLU A 35 -4.09 -5.44 -8.03
C GLU A 35 -4.88 -6.15 -9.11
N ARG A 36 -5.20 -7.42 -8.86
CA ARG A 36 -5.98 -8.24 -9.78
C ARG A 36 -7.47 -7.91 -9.69
N GLN A 37 -7.97 -7.58 -8.50
CA GLN A 37 -9.36 -7.17 -8.31
C GLN A 37 -9.56 -5.72 -8.76
N GLU A 38 -10.67 -5.44 -9.43
CA GLU A 38 -11.05 -4.07 -9.79
C GLU A 38 -11.47 -3.28 -8.54
N ASP A 39 -12.18 -3.96 -7.63
CA ASP A 39 -12.71 -3.37 -6.40
C ASP A 39 -12.07 -3.97 -5.13
N PRO A 40 -11.95 -3.18 -4.05
CA PRO A 40 -11.60 -3.69 -2.73
C PRO A 40 -12.61 -4.74 -2.24
N THR A 41 -12.14 -5.69 -1.43
CA THR A 41 -13.06 -6.62 -0.76
C THR A 41 -13.98 -5.85 0.21
N SER A 42 -15.29 -6.05 0.06
CA SER A 42 -16.31 -5.29 0.82
C SER A 42 -16.50 -5.79 2.25
N ALA A 43 -16.09 -7.03 2.55
CA ALA A 43 -16.18 -7.60 3.89
C ALA A 43 -14.93 -7.27 4.72
N PRO A 44 -15.07 -6.91 6.01
CA PRO A 44 -13.92 -6.75 6.89
C PRO A 44 -13.08 -8.03 6.96
N GLN A 45 -11.81 -7.94 6.56
CA GLN A 45 -10.86 -9.05 6.63
C GLN A 45 -10.03 -9.03 7.92
N SER A 46 -9.89 -7.85 8.54
CA SER A 46 -9.32 -7.68 9.88
C SER A 46 -9.99 -6.48 10.56
N VAL A 47 -10.05 -6.53 11.89
CA VAL A 47 -10.68 -5.48 12.72
C VAL A 47 -9.78 -4.98 13.84
N THR A 48 -8.57 -5.53 13.95
CA THR A 48 -7.65 -5.24 15.04
C THR A 48 -6.41 -4.54 14.51
N LEU A 49 -6.08 -3.41 15.12
CA LEU A 49 -4.78 -2.76 14.99
C LEU A 49 -4.07 -2.84 16.33
N GLN A 50 -2.84 -3.35 16.33
CA GLN A 50 -2.00 -3.33 17.53
C GLN A 50 -1.48 -1.91 17.78
N PRO A 51 -1.15 -1.52 19.02
CA PRO A 51 -0.67 -0.17 19.32
C PRO A 51 0.48 0.28 18.41
N GLY A 52 1.47 -0.58 18.15
CA GLY A 52 2.57 -0.25 17.24
C GLY A 52 2.15 0.00 15.80
N THR A 53 1.06 -0.63 15.32
CA THR A 53 0.48 -0.34 14.01
C THR A 53 -0.23 1.01 14.02
N VAL A 54 -0.96 1.35 15.10
CA VAL A 54 -1.58 2.66 15.26
C VAL A 54 -0.52 3.77 15.28
N ASP A 55 0.56 3.57 16.02
CA ASP A 55 1.69 4.51 16.07
C ASP A 55 2.33 4.70 14.69
N LEU A 56 2.47 3.62 13.91
CA LEU A 56 2.99 3.69 12.55
C LEU A 56 2.08 4.51 11.62
N LEU A 57 0.77 4.31 11.70
CA LEU A 57 -0.21 4.94 10.82
C LEU A 57 -0.51 6.41 11.19
N THR A 58 -0.34 6.78 12.46
CA THR A 58 -0.59 8.15 12.94
C THR A 58 0.63 9.06 12.84
N LYS A 59 1.84 8.50 12.70
CA LYS A 59 3.05 9.25 12.33
C LYS A 59 2.87 9.78 10.92
N THR A 60 2.40 11.02 10.80
CA THR A 60 2.32 11.77 9.55
C THR A 60 3.33 12.91 9.62
#